data_AF-A0A4V2KQZ5-F1
#
_entry.id   AF-A0A4V2KQZ5-F1
#
_cell.length_a   1.000
_cell.length_b   1.000
_cell.length_c   1.000
_cell.angle_alpha   90.00
_cell.angle_beta   90.00
_cell.angle_gamma   90.00
#
_symmetry.space_group_name_H-M   'P 1'
#
loop_
_entity.id
_entity.type
_entity.pdbx_description
1 polymer ?
#
loop_
_entity_poly.entity_id
_entity_poly.type
_entity_poly.pdbx_seq_one_letter_code
_entity_poly.pdbx_strand_id
1 'polypeptide(L)'
;MNSLKQIKQKISNTPRTLKVILAGVVAVVVALCAVVGYWQITKSQARSAYYTAYDAYAQEFALLERARKDARAQKAECEVNAVPDRNDCRDFLRVLEQAENIKQIAEIDDDDPTKAELYTIAADLGSDTQQLQGLNMQLAQTSAAARKNLVASSKIWRDANLKPWLDWSKNLVVSSHQLLARSDGHVSDPQTRVVLAEQVTKLETGVKNAEEKYETLMYADAKTLHESLSQLYQGTEAAATAVQASMAAFESAQARPTPVSSKTTTAKSPASSRGGKSAGGSGSSAGGATTQSGSAGAGAPSTGGGSTGGQNGWVETGSSDICGVGSGESWHEVPC
;
A
#
# COMPACT_ATOMS: atom_id res chain seq x y z
N MET A 1 -2.51 -38.74 79.84
CA MET A 1 -3.01 -37.74 80.83
C MET A 1 -2.04 -37.41 81.98
N ASN A 2 -0.97 -38.18 82.23
CA ASN A 2 0.01 -37.87 83.31
C ASN A 2 1.06 -36.80 82.97
N SER A 3 1.34 -36.55 81.69
CA SER A 3 2.36 -35.56 81.27
C SER A 3 1.92 -34.10 81.52
N LEU A 4 0.66 -33.77 81.27
CA LEU A 4 0.09 -32.43 81.55
C LEU A 4 0.05 -32.08 83.04
N LYS A 5 -0.17 -33.07 83.92
CA LYS A 5 -0.13 -32.88 85.37
C LYS A 5 1.30 -32.64 85.86
N GLN A 6 2.28 -33.38 85.34
CA GLN A 6 3.69 -33.16 85.68
C GLN A 6 4.24 -31.81 85.20
N ILE A 7 3.80 -31.35 84.03
CA ILE A 7 4.16 -30.02 83.52
C ILE A 7 3.55 -28.91 84.38
N LYS A 8 2.27 -29.01 84.77
CA LYS A 8 1.62 -28.06 85.69
C LYS A 8 2.32 -27.97 87.05
N GLN A 9 2.78 -29.10 87.59
CA GLN A 9 3.42 -29.15 88.90
C GLN A 9 4.85 -28.58 88.88
N LYS A 10 5.61 -28.80 87.79
CA LYS A 10 6.93 -28.16 87.60
C LYS A 10 6.85 -26.65 87.40
N ILE A 11 5.80 -26.14 86.75
CA ILE A 11 5.56 -24.69 86.56
C ILE A 11 5.13 -24.02 87.87
N SER A 12 4.43 -24.73 88.76
CA SER A 12 4.03 -24.21 90.08
C SER A 12 5.24 -23.82 90.94
N ASN A 13 6.30 -24.65 90.96
CA ASN A 13 7.46 -24.50 91.85
C ASN A 13 8.57 -23.60 91.29
N THR A 14 8.35 -22.98 90.14
CA THR A 14 9.34 -22.07 89.55
C THR A 14 9.32 -20.71 90.26
N PRO A 15 10.48 -20.14 90.67
CA PRO A 15 10.53 -18.88 91.39
C PRO A 15 9.85 -17.74 90.61
N ARG A 16 9.18 -16.82 91.33
CA ARG A 16 8.42 -15.70 90.73
C ARG A 16 9.24 -14.91 89.72
N THR A 17 10.53 -14.73 89.97
CA THR A 17 11.48 -14.07 89.05
C THR A 17 11.61 -14.80 87.72
N LEU A 18 11.71 -16.13 87.71
CA LEU A 18 11.79 -16.92 86.46
C LEU A 18 10.46 -16.92 85.70
N LYS A 19 9.32 -16.88 86.39
CA LYS A 19 7.98 -16.76 85.76
C LYS A 19 7.81 -15.41 85.06
N VAL A 20 8.28 -14.33 85.67
CA VAL A 20 8.26 -12.98 85.07
C VAL A 20 9.20 -12.91 83.86
N ILE A 21 10.40 -13.51 83.95
CA ILE A 21 11.34 -13.58 82.82
C ILE A 21 10.75 -14.40 81.66
N LEU A 22 10.16 -15.57 81.93
CA LEU A 22 9.49 -16.39 80.90
C LEU A 22 8.30 -15.68 80.25
N ALA A 23 7.47 -14.98 81.03
CA ALA A 23 6.37 -14.18 80.50
C ALA A 23 6.86 -13.01 79.63
N GLY A 24 7.96 -12.35 80.03
CA GLY A 24 8.61 -11.31 79.23
C GLY A 24 9.18 -11.83 77.91
N VAL A 25 9.86 -12.98 77.93
CA VAL A 25 10.40 -13.61 76.71
C VAL A 25 9.28 -14.03 75.75
N VAL A 26 8.18 -14.61 76.26
CA VAL A 26 7.03 -14.97 75.43
C VAL A 26 6.37 -13.72 74.83
N ALA A 27 6.23 -12.64 75.58
CA ALA A 27 5.66 -11.38 75.06
C ALA A 27 6.54 -10.77 73.94
N VAL A 28 7.87 -10.80 74.09
CA VAL A 28 8.81 -10.33 73.06
C VAL A 28 8.74 -11.21 71.80
N VAL A 29 8.66 -12.53 71.95
CA VAL A 29 8.54 -13.46 70.80
C VAL A 29 7.21 -13.25 70.07
N VAL A 30 6.09 -13.09 70.78
CA VAL A 30 4.79 -12.82 70.15
C VAL A 30 4.78 -11.47 69.42
N ALA A 31 5.38 -10.43 70.00
CA ALA A 31 5.54 -9.14 69.35
C ALA A 31 6.39 -9.23 68.07
N LEU A 32 7.52 -9.96 68.12
CA LEU A 32 8.37 -10.20 66.94
C LEU A 32 7.64 -11.02 65.86
N CYS A 33 6.87 -12.05 66.23
CA CYS A 33 6.06 -12.81 65.28
C CYS A 33 4.96 -11.97 64.62
N ALA A 34 4.32 -11.05 65.35
CA ALA A 34 3.34 -10.12 64.79
C ALA A 34 3.96 -9.13 63.80
N VAL A 35 5.15 -8.59 64.11
CA VAL A 35 5.90 -7.69 63.22
C VAL A 35 6.37 -8.41 61.96
N VAL A 36 6.92 -9.62 62.08
CA VAL A 36 7.34 -10.44 60.93
C VAL A 36 6.14 -10.87 60.09
N GLY A 37 5.02 -11.27 60.70
CA GLY A 37 3.78 -11.61 60.00
C GLY A 37 3.19 -10.42 59.23
N TYR A 38 3.15 -9.23 59.85
CA TYR A 38 2.72 -7.99 59.18
C TYR A 38 3.65 -7.60 58.02
N TRP A 39 4.96 -7.79 58.17
CA TRP A 39 5.93 -7.59 57.09
C TRP A 39 5.70 -8.54 55.92
N GLN A 40 5.47 -9.83 56.17
CA GLN A 40 5.22 -10.82 55.13
C GLN A 40 3.91 -10.55 54.37
N ILE A 41 2.82 -10.21 55.07
CA ILE A 41 1.52 -9.88 54.47
C ILE A 41 1.62 -8.61 53.60
N THR A 42 2.34 -7.59 54.07
CA THR A 42 2.45 -6.35 53.28
C THR A 42 3.46 -6.45 52.13
N LYS A 43 4.46 -7.34 52.21
CA LYS A 43 5.35 -7.69 51.10
C LYS A 43 4.62 -8.53 50.04
N SER A 44 3.74 -9.45 50.43
CA SER A 44 2.92 -10.22 49.48
C SER A 44 1.93 -9.33 48.72
N GLN A 45 1.34 -8.32 49.38
CA GLN A 45 0.51 -7.32 48.70
C GLN A 45 1.30 -6.49 47.68
N ALA A 46 2.53 -6.08 48.02
CA ALA A 46 3.39 -5.35 47.10
C ALA A 46 3.79 -6.20 45.88
N ARG A 47 4.12 -7.49 46.08
CA ARG A 47 4.37 -8.43 44.97
C ARG A 47 3.13 -8.61 44.10
N SER A 48 1.95 -8.76 44.70
CA SER A 48 0.69 -8.87 43.95
C SER A 48 0.42 -7.62 43.11
N ALA A 49 0.63 -6.41 43.65
CA ALA A 49 0.46 -5.16 42.93
C ALA A 49 1.44 -5.05 41.75
N TYR A 50 2.70 -5.45 41.95
CA TYR A 50 3.70 -5.54 40.89
C TYR A 50 3.26 -6.48 39.76
N TYR A 51 2.90 -7.74 40.06
CA TYR A 51 2.51 -8.70 39.02
C TYR A 51 1.25 -8.25 38.27
N THR A 52 0.28 -7.65 38.97
CA THR A 52 -0.91 -7.09 38.31
C THR A 52 -0.55 -5.93 37.36
N ALA A 53 0.37 -5.04 37.76
CA ALA A 53 0.85 -3.96 36.91
C ALA A 53 1.67 -4.49 35.73
N TYR A 54 2.50 -5.50 35.96
CA TYR A 54 3.31 -6.15 34.92
C TYR A 54 2.43 -6.87 33.89
N ASP A 55 1.42 -7.63 34.32
CA ASP A 55 0.48 -8.30 33.43
C ASP A 55 -0.30 -7.29 32.57
N ALA A 56 -0.73 -6.17 33.17
CA ALA A 56 -1.40 -5.10 32.42
C ALA A 56 -0.45 -4.45 31.39
N TYR A 57 0.79 -4.16 31.78
CA TYR A 57 1.82 -3.66 30.88
C TYR A 57 2.10 -4.63 29.72
N ALA A 58 2.28 -5.92 30.03
CA ALA A 58 2.57 -6.96 29.04
C ALA A 58 1.43 -7.13 28.03
N GLN A 59 0.18 -7.05 28.48
CA GLN A 59 -1.00 -7.06 27.61
C GLN A 59 -1.02 -5.85 26.67
N GLU A 60 -0.83 -4.63 27.17
CA GLU A 60 -0.78 -3.41 26.35
C GLU A 60 0.40 -3.40 25.39
N PHE A 61 1.55 -3.93 25.80
CA PHE A 61 2.72 -4.06 24.95
C PHE A 61 2.44 -5.05 23.80
N ALA A 62 1.78 -6.18 24.07
CA ALA A 62 1.38 -7.12 23.03
C ALA A 62 0.36 -6.51 22.04
N LEU A 63 -0.54 -5.63 22.50
CA LEU A 63 -1.42 -4.85 21.63
C LEU A 63 -0.63 -3.88 20.76
N LEU A 64 0.36 -3.18 21.34
CA LEU A 64 1.24 -2.28 20.60
C LEU A 64 2.07 -3.02 19.55
N GLU A 65 2.56 -4.22 19.83
CA GLU A 65 3.28 -5.03 18.83
C GLU A 65 2.39 -5.40 17.63
N ARG A 66 1.13 -5.76 17.87
CA ARG A 66 0.16 -6.00 16.79
C ARG A 66 -0.09 -4.72 15.99
N ALA A 67 -0.34 -3.61 16.68
CA ALA A 67 -0.55 -2.32 16.03
C ALA A 67 0.67 -1.87 15.21
N ARG A 68 1.89 -2.11 15.68
CA ARG A 68 3.13 -1.86 14.91
C ARG A 68 3.21 -2.73 13.66
N LYS A 69 2.83 -4.00 13.75
CA LYS A 69 2.83 -4.91 12.59
C LYS A 69 1.87 -4.41 11.51
N ASP A 70 0.66 -4.00 11.91
CA ASP A 70 -0.34 -3.46 10.99
C ASP A 70 0.11 -2.10 10.42
N ALA A 71 0.71 -1.24 11.26
CA ALA A 71 1.25 0.04 10.84
C ALA A 71 2.44 -0.11 9.87
N ARG A 72 3.28 -1.15 9.99
CA ARG A 72 4.34 -1.44 9.00
C ARG A 72 3.76 -1.79 7.63
N ALA A 73 2.64 -2.51 7.58
CA ALA A 73 1.96 -2.76 6.32
C ALA A 73 1.42 -1.46 5.70
N GLN A 74 0.86 -0.56 6.51
CA GLN A 74 0.39 0.75 6.06
C GLN A 74 1.52 1.70 5.67
N LYS A 75 2.71 1.59 6.29
CA LYS A 75 3.90 2.33 5.88
C LYS A 75 4.26 2.04 4.42
N ALA A 76 4.16 0.79 3.97
CA ALA A 76 4.39 0.46 2.56
C ALA A 76 3.34 1.11 1.64
N GLU A 77 2.07 1.18 2.06
CA GLU A 77 1.03 1.91 1.30
C GLU A 77 1.37 3.40 1.19
N CYS A 78 1.85 4.02 2.28
CA CYS A 78 2.32 5.39 2.30
C CYS A 78 3.51 5.63 1.36
N GLU A 79 4.52 4.75 1.36
CA GLU A 79 5.70 4.89 0.50
C GLU A 79 5.34 4.83 -1.00
N VAL A 80 4.36 4.01 -1.35
CA VAL A 80 3.92 3.84 -2.74
C VAL A 80 2.96 4.96 -3.17
N ASN A 81 2.00 5.34 -2.32
CA ASN A 81 0.89 6.22 -2.70
C ASN A 81 1.01 7.65 -2.22
N ALA A 82 2.06 8.02 -1.48
CA ALA A 82 2.29 9.42 -1.15
C ALA A 82 2.55 10.22 -2.44
N VAL A 83 1.78 11.30 -2.61
CA VAL A 83 2.00 12.24 -3.70
C VAL A 83 3.29 13.02 -3.39
N PRO A 84 4.19 13.25 -4.37
CA PRO A 84 5.38 14.07 -4.17
C PRO A 84 5.05 15.43 -3.56
N ASP A 85 5.92 15.90 -2.67
CA ASP A 85 5.80 17.18 -1.95
C ASP A 85 4.57 17.29 -1.02
N ARG A 86 3.82 16.20 -0.80
CA ARG A 86 2.75 16.11 0.20
C ARG A 86 3.24 15.38 1.44
N ASN A 87 2.82 15.86 2.61
CA ASN A 87 3.16 15.28 3.91
C ASN A 87 2.07 14.32 4.43
N ASP A 88 1.41 13.59 3.53
CA ASP A 88 0.19 12.82 3.83
C ASP A 88 0.38 11.82 4.98
N CYS A 89 1.57 11.22 5.07
CA CYS A 89 1.90 10.19 6.05
C CYS A 89 2.89 10.65 7.14
N ARG A 90 3.32 11.91 7.15
CA ARG A 90 4.43 12.37 8.00
C ARG A 90 4.18 12.14 9.49
N ASP A 91 3.00 12.51 9.97
CA ASP A 91 2.68 12.40 11.40
C ASP A 91 2.49 10.93 11.81
N PHE A 92 1.90 10.11 10.95
CA PHE A 92 1.83 8.66 11.13
C PHE A 92 3.22 8.01 11.23
N LEU A 93 4.12 8.33 10.30
CA LEU A 93 5.49 7.79 10.31
C LEU A 93 6.26 8.18 11.57
N ARG A 94 6.05 9.41 12.07
CA ARG A 94 6.65 9.87 13.34
C ARG A 94 6.13 9.06 14.54
N VAL A 95 4.82 8.83 14.62
CA VAL A 95 4.22 8.05 15.72
C VAL A 95 4.63 6.58 15.63
N LEU A 96 4.72 6.02 14.42
CA LEU A 96 5.22 4.66 14.21
C LEU A 96 6.68 4.54 14.67
N GLU A 97 7.55 5.49 14.33
CA GLU A 97 8.94 5.50 14.78
C GLU A 97 9.03 5.59 16.32
N GLN A 98 8.22 6.45 16.95
CA GLN A 98 8.11 6.52 18.40
C GLN A 98 7.69 5.18 19.00
N ALA A 99 6.68 4.52 18.41
CA ALA A 99 6.26 3.19 18.81
C ALA A 99 7.41 2.20 18.68
N GLU A 100 8.09 2.12 17.54
CA GLU A 100 9.18 1.16 17.32
C GLU A 100 10.35 1.29 18.31
N ASN A 101 10.56 2.49 18.86
CA ASN A 101 11.60 2.75 19.86
C ASN A 101 11.25 2.25 21.27
N ILE A 102 9.98 1.94 21.57
CA ILE A 102 9.59 1.39 22.87
C ILE A 102 9.94 -0.10 22.93
N LYS A 103 10.74 -0.47 23.92
CA LYS A 103 11.19 -1.84 24.20
C LYS A 103 10.38 -2.47 25.33
N GLN A 104 10.23 -3.79 25.29
CA GLN A 104 9.60 -4.53 26.37
C GLN A 104 10.47 -4.43 27.64
N ILE A 105 9.83 -4.22 28.78
CA ILE A 105 10.49 -4.26 30.08
C ILE A 105 10.60 -5.72 30.50
N ALA A 106 11.80 -6.15 30.87
CA ALA A 106 12.04 -7.49 31.38
C ALA A 106 11.35 -7.65 32.75
N GLU A 107 10.78 -8.83 32.98
CA GLU A 107 10.28 -9.20 34.30
C GLU A 107 11.45 -9.23 35.29
N ILE A 108 11.22 -8.78 36.53
CA ILE A 108 12.21 -8.87 37.60
C ILE A 108 12.30 -10.33 38.06
N ASP A 109 13.43 -10.96 37.76
CA ASP A 109 13.79 -12.30 38.25
C ASP A 109 14.32 -12.20 39.69
N ASP A 110 13.52 -12.66 40.65
CA ASP A 110 13.80 -13.14 42.04
C ASP A 110 14.84 -12.43 42.95
N ASP A 111 15.47 -11.34 42.52
CA ASP A 111 16.36 -10.49 43.30
C ASP A 111 15.55 -9.79 44.38
N ASP A 112 15.55 -10.35 45.60
CA ASP A 112 14.59 -10.09 46.67
C ASP A 112 14.30 -8.59 46.91
N PRO A 113 13.34 -7.99 46.18
CA PRO A 113 13.23 -6.55 46.12
C PRO A 113 12.52 -6.09 47.39
N THR A 114 12.92 -4.92 47.87
CA THR A 114 12.27 -4.33 49.03
C THR A 114 10.82 -3.98 48.70
N LYS A 115 9.97 -3.94 49.73
CA LYS A 115 8.56 -3.55 49.57
C LYS A 115 8.40 -2.18 48.88
N ALA A 116 9.28 -1.22 49.21
CA ALA A 116 9.24 0.11 48.62
C ALA A 116 9.57 0.08 47.12
N GLU A 117 10.60 -0.68 46.73
CA GLU A 117 10.97 -0.87 45.32
C GLU A 117 9.84 -1.51 44.52
N LEU A 118 9.16 -2.53 45.04
CA LEU A 118 8.01 -3.16 44.37
C LEU A 118 6.87 -2.18 44.09
N TYR A 119 6.56 -1.26 45.02
CA TYR A 119 5.53 -0.24 44.78
C TYR A 119 5.97 0.82 43.79
N THR A 120 7.22 1.26 43.83
CA THR A 120 7.77 2.22 42.85
C THR A 120 7.71 1.62 41.45
N ILE A 121 8.19 0.38 41.28
CA ILE A 121 8.17 -0.31 39.98
C ILE A 121 6.74 -0.53 39.50
N ALA A 122 5.80 -0.91 40.39
CA ALA A 122 4.39 -1.05 40.02
C ALA A 122 3.79 0.30 39.56
N ALA A 123 4.17 1.42 40.17
CA ALA A 123 3.73 2.75 39.75
C ALA A 123 4.33 3.16 38.40
N ASP A 124 5.62 2.90 38.19
CA ASP A 124 6.32 3.15 36.93
C ASP A 124 5.70 2.32 35.80
N LEU A 125 5.45 1.02 36.02
CA LEU A 125 4.73 0.15 35.08
C LEU A 125 3.32 0.67 34.79
N GLY A 126 2.62 1.21 35.79
CA GLY A 126 1.32 1.85 35.60
C GLY A 126 1.38 3.08 34.69
N SER A 127 2.40 3.94 34.87
CA SER A 127 2.66 5.10 34.00
C SER A 127 3.00 4.66 32.57
N ASP A 128 3.88 3.67 32.42
CA ASP A 128 4.28 3.13 31.13
C ASP A 128 3.08 2.50 30.40
N THR A 129 2.22 1.79 31.13
CA THR A 129 0.96 1.22 30.59
C THR A 129 0.07 2.32 30.01
N GLN A 130 -0.11 3.44 30.69
CA GLN A 130 -0.88 4.59 30.18
C GLN A 130 -0.21 5.21 28.94
N GLN A 131 1.12 5.27 28.91
CA GLN A 131 1.87 5.75 27.75
C GLN A 131 1.67 4.81 26.54
N LEU A 132 1.72 3.49 26.73
CA LEU A 132 1.44 2.50 25.69
C LEU A 132 0.03 2.65 25.14
N GLN A 133 -0.98 2.80 26.01
CA GLN A 133 -2.37 3.04 25.62
C GLN A 133 -2.51 4.33 24.79
N GLY A 134 -1.91 5.43 25.26
CA GLY A 134 -1.91 6.70 24.53
C GLY A 134 -1.27 6.57 23.15
N LEU A 135 -0.15 5.84 23.05
CA LEU A 135 0.55 5.63 21.79
C LEU A 135 -0.24 4.72 20.83
N ASN A 136 -0.88 3.67 21.35
CA ASN A 136 -1.79 2.81 20.57
C ASN A 136 -2.92 3.62 19.94
N MET A 137 -3.57 4.49 20.72
CA MET A 137 -4.62 5.37 20.19
C MET A 137 -4.06 6.36 19.16
N GLN A 138 -2.90 6.99 19.43
CA GLN A 138 -2.28 7.91 18.49
C GLN A 138 -1.90 7.23 17.17
N LEU A 139 -1.39 6.00 17.23
CA LEU A 139 -1.04 5.24 16.03
C LEU A 139 -2.29 4.91 15.20
N ALA A 140 -3.40 4.52 15.85
CA ALA A 140 -4.68 4.30 15.17
C ALA A 140 -5.27 5.59 14.56
N GLN A 141 -5.19 6.71 15.28
CA GLN A 141 -5.69 8.00 14.79
C GLN A 141 -4.86 8.52 13.62
N THR A 142 -3.53 8.50 13.74
CA THR A 142 -2.63 9.01 12.71
C THR A 142 -2.61 8.13 11.48
N SER A 143 -2.75 6.80 11.61
CA SER A 143 -2.92 5.91 10.46
C SER A 143 -4.20 6.17 9.69
N ALA A 144 -5.34 6.29 10.38
CA ALA A 144 -6.62 6.61 9.76
C ALA A 144 -6.56 7.98 9.03
N ALA A 145 -5.94 8.98 9.68
CA ALA A 145 -5.70 10.29 9.07
C ALA A 145 -4.79 10.20 7.84
N ALA A 146 -3.70 9.44 7.92
CA ALA A 146 -2.78 9.25 6.80
C ALA A 146 -3.49 8.63 5.59
N ARG A 147 -4.30 7.59 5.80
CA ARG A 147 -5.09 6.97 4.72
C ARG A 147 -6.07 7.95 4.09
N LYS A 148 -6.78 8.75 4.89
CA LYS A 148 -7.68 9.79 4.39
C LYS A 148 -6.93 10.85 3.57
N ASN A 149 -5.75 11.27 4.04
CA ASN A 149 -4.91 12.23 3.33
C ASN A 149 -4.39 11.66 2.00
N LEU A 150 -3.94 10.40 1.98
CA LEU A 150 -3.52 9.72 0.75
C LEU A 150 -4.64 9.68 -0.30
N VAL A 151 -5.86 9.35 0.11
CA VAL A 151 -7.03 9.35 -0.80
C VAL A 151 -7.32 10.76 -1.32
N ALA A 152 -7.29 11.77 -0.45
CA ALA A 152 -7.54 13.16 -0.83
C ALA A 152 -6.45 13.69 -1.78
N SER A 153 -5.17 13.47 -1.46
CA SER A 153 -4.04 13.88 -2.30
C SER A 153 -4.03 13.13 -3.63
N SER A 154 -4.35 11.83 -3.64
CA SER A 154 -4.53 11.07 -4.88
C SER A 154 -5.63 11.67 -5.75
N LYS A 155 -6.77 12.04 -5.17
CA LYS A 155 -7.86 12.71 -5.90
C LYS A 155 -7.40 14.03 -6.52
N ILE A 156 -6.72 14.87 -5.75
CA ILE A 156 -6.16 16.14 -6.26
C ILE A 156 -5.23 15.88 -7.45
N TRP A 157 -4.36 14.88 -7.34
CA TRP A 157 -3.44 14.53 -8.41
C TRP A 157 -4.18 14.04 -9.66
N ARG A 158 -5.18 13.16 -9.51
CA ARG A 158 -6.03 12.68 -10.61
C ARG A 158 -6.78 13.81 -11.31
N ASP A 159 -7.39 14.70 -10.53
CA ASP A 159 -8.14 15.85 -11.05
C ASP A 159 -7.23 16.80 -11.84
N ALA A 160 -5.97 16.99 -11.40
CA ALA A 160 -5.02 17.89 -12.04
C ALA A 160 -4.30 17.28 -13.26
N ASN A 161 -4.04 15.96 -13.26
CA ASN A 161 -3.18 15.32 -14.25
C ASN A 161 -3.93 14.30 -15.12
N LEU A 162 -4.68 13.39 -14.51
CA LEU A 162 -5.33 12.30 -15.24
C LEU A 162 -6.60 12.77 -15.96
N LYS A 163 -7.43 13.60 -15.32
CA LYS A 163 -8.69 14.08 -15.88
C LYS A 163 -8.52 14.87 -17.19
N PRO A 164 -7.59 15.84 -17.30
CA PRO A 164 -7.37 16.54 -18.58
C PRO A 164 -6.94 15.59 -19.69
N TRP A 165 -6.08 14.61 -19.38
CA TRP A 165 -5.62 13.61 -20.34
C TRP A 165 -6.73 12.67 -20.80
N LEU A 166 -7.68 12.33 -19.92
CA LEU A 166 -8.88 11.58 -20.30
C LEU A 166 -9.74 12.36 -21.28
N ASP A 167 -9.98 13.65 -21.00
CA ASP A 167 -10.78 14.50 -21.86
C ASP A 167 -10.12 14.73 -23.23
N TRP A 168 -8.80 14.95 -23.27
CA TRP A 168 -8.05 15.03 -24.53
C TRP A 168 -8.08 13.73 -25.31
N SER A 169 -7.89 12.58 -24.65
CA SER A 169 -7.94 11.26 -25.29
C SER A 169 -9.31 10.96 -25.88
N LYS A 170 -10.40 11.30 -25.20
CA LYS A 170 -11.77 11.19 -25.74
C LYS A 170 -11.96 12.02 -27.00
N ASN A 171 -11.52 13.27 -26.97
CA ASN A 171 -11.62 14.16 -28.12
C ASN A 171 -10.77 13.63 -29.30
N LEU A 172 -9.60 13.07 -29.02
CA LEU A 172 -8.76 12.45 -30.05
C LEU A 172 -9.42 11.21 -30.66
N VAL A 173 -10.07 10.36 -29.87
CA VAL A 173 -10.87 9.21 -30.38
C VAL A 173 -11.97 9.70 -31.33
N VAL A 174 -12.78 10.68 -30.91
CA VAL A 174 -13.87 11.24 -31.73
C VAL A 174 -13.33 11.84 -33.04
N SER A 175 -12.31 12.69 -32.96
CA SER A 175 -11.71 13.32 -34.14
C SER A 175 -11.05 12.30 -35.09
N SER A 176 -10.46 11.24 -34.55
CA SER A 176 -9.84 10.17 -35.34
C SER A 176 -10.89 9.31 -36.06
N HIS A 177 -12.04 9.01 -35.43
CA HIS A 177 -13.16 8.38 -36.13
C HIS A 177 -13.69 9.25 -37.28
N GLN A 178 -13.80 10.56 -37.07
CA GLN A 178 -14.18 11.50 -38.14
C GLN A 178 -13.15 11.54 -39.26
N LEU A 179 -11.85 11.44 -38.93
CA LEU A 179 -10.79 11.35 -39.93
C LEU A 179 -10.85 10.02 -40.71
N LEU A 180 -11.10 8.89 -40.04
CA LEU A 180 -11.28 7.59 -40.68
C LEU A 180 -12.46 7.58 -41.66
N ALA A 181 -13.57 8.24 -41.30
CA ALA A 181 -14.74 8.38 -42.17
C ALA A 181 -14.45 9.27 -43.39
N ARG A 182 -13.78 10.41 -43.20
CA ARG A 182 -13.44 11.34 -44.30
C ARG A 182 -12.36 10.81 -45.24
N SER A 183 -11.45 9.98 -44.73
CA SER A 183 -10.34 9.40 -45.51
C SER A 183 -10.75 8.19 -46.35
N ASP A 184 -12.01 7.75 -46.30
CA ASP A 184 -12.46 6.55 -47.00
C ASP A 184 -12.37 6.69 -48.52
N GLY A 185 -11.53 5.87 -49.16
CA GLY A 185 -11.22 5.98 -50.59
C GLY A 185 -10.39 7.20 -51.00
N HIS A 186 -9.94 8.02 -50.05
CA HIS A 186 -9.25 9.30 -50.29
C HIS A 186 -7.82 9.34 -49.72
N VAL A 187 -7.13 8.20 -49.68
CA VAL A 187 -5.76 8.08 -49.18
C VAL A 187 -4.84 7.45 -50.23
N SER A 188 -3.58 7.90 -50.27
CA SER A 188 -2.56 7.33 -51.15
C SER A 188 -2.06 5.96 -50.66
N ASP A 189 -2.16 5.69 -49.36
CA ASP A 189 -1.78 4.43 -48.72
C ASP A 189 -2.90 3.96 -47.77
N PRO A 190 -3.70 2.95 -48.17
CA PRO A 190 -4.75 2.38 -47.34
C PRO A 190 -4.27 1.82 -45.99
N GLN A 191 -3.00 1.41 -45.88
CA GLN A 191 -2.45 0.85 -44.64
C GLN A 191 -2.41 1.89 -43.52
N THR A 192 -2.23 3.18 -43.84
CA THR A 192 -2.28 4.26 -42.84
C THR A 192 -3.62 4.32 -42.11
N ARG A 193 -4.74 4.05 -42.81
CA ARG A 193 -6.07 3.98 -42.19
C ARG A 193 -6.22 2.78 -41.26
N VAL A 194 -5.67 1.62 -41.65
CA VAL A 194 -5.68 0.41 -40.82
C VAL A 194 -4.93 0.66 -39.51
N VAL A 195 -3.74 1.27 -39.60
CA VAL A 195 -2.94 1.64 -38.42
C VAL A 195 -3.69 2.62 -37.52
N LEU A 196 -4.32 3.66 -38.08
CA LEU A 196 -5.13 4.60 -37.31
C LEU A 196 -6.30 3.89 -36.61
N ALA A 197 -7.04 3.04 -37.31
CA ALA A 197 -8.18 2.31 -36.72
C ALA A 197 -7.75 1.42 -35.54
N GLU A 198 -6.59 0.75 -35.65
CA GLU A 198 -6.03 -0.04 -34.55
C GLU A 198 -5.64 0.82 -33.35
N GLN A 199 -4.98 1.96 -33.58
CA GLN A 199 -4.58 2.88 -32.50
C GLN A 199 -5.79 3.51 -31.81
N VAL A 200 -6.82 3.92 -32.57
CA VAL A 200 -8.07 4.44 -32.01
C VAL A 200 -8.74 3.41 -31.11
N THR A 201 -8.79 2.14 -31.53
CA THR A 201 -9.37 1.05 -30.71
C THR A 201 -8.59 0.86 -29.40
N LYS A 202 -7.26 0.91 -29.46
CA LYS A 202 -6.38 0.82 -28.28
C LYS A 202 -6.60 2.02 -27.34
N LEU A 203 -6.66 3.24 -27.88
CA LEU A 203 -6.89 4.46 -27.10
C LEU A 203 -8.28 4.45 -26.46
N GLU A 204 -9.32 4.07 -27.19
CA GLU A 204 -10.69 3.96 -26.69
C GLU A 204 -10.79 2.96 -25.53
N THR A 205 -10.15 1.79 -25.68
CA THR A 205 -10.06 0.79 -24.60
C THR A 205 -9.34 1.35 -23.36
N GLY A 206 -8.23 2.08 -23.57
CA GLY A 206 -7.48 2.74 -22.51
C GLY A 206 -8.31 3.80 -21.77
N VAL A 207 -9.04 4.65 -22.51
CA VAL A 207 -9.95 5.65 -21.96
C VAL A 207 -11.04 5.00 -21.11
N LYS A 208 -11.72 3.97 -21.63
CA LYS A 208 -12.80 3.30 -20.90
C LYS A 208 -12.31 2.67 -19.59
N ASN A 209 -11.19 1.94 -19.63
CA ASN A 209 -10.58 1.35 -18.43
C ASN A 209 -10.22 2.44 -17.39
N ALA A 210 -9.77 3.60 -17.87
CA ALA A 210 -9.43 4.71 -16.99
C ALA A 210 -10.65 5.42 -16.38
N GLU A 211 -11.74 5.55 -17.12
CA GLU A 211 -13.02 6.05 -16.58
C GLU A 211 -13.57 5.12 -15.50
N GLU A 212 -13.57 3.81 -15.73
CA GLU A 212 -14.10 2.81 -14.80
C GLU A 212 -13.37 2.82 -13.45
N LYS A 213 -12.06 3.11 -13.46
CA LYS A 213 -11.20 3.09 -12.27
C LYS A 213 -10.97 4.46 -11.65
N TYR A 214 -11.39 5.54 -12.32
CA TYR A 214 -10.98 6.91 -11.99
C TYR A 214 -11.14 7.26 -10.51
N GLU A 215 -12.29 6.94 -9.90
CA GLU A 215 -12.58 7.32 -8.52
C GLU A 215 -11.81 6.51 -7.47
N THR A 216 -11.35 5.31 -7.82
CA THR A 216 -10.74 4.36 -6.89
C THR A 216 -9.21 4.31 -6.96
N LEU A 217 -8.58 4.92 -7.97
CA LEU A 217 -7.13 4.86 -8.16
C LEU A 217 -6.37 5.65 -7.09
N MET A 218 -5.45 5.02 -6.38
CA MET A 218 -4.46 5.74 -5.58
C MET A 218 -3.36 6.33 -6.49
N TYR A 219 -2.53 7.23 -5.96
CA TYR A 219 -1.53 7.97 -6.72
C TYR A 219 -0.64 7.10 -7.63
N ALA A 220 -0.08 6.00 -7.14
CA ALA A 220 0.84 5.18 -7.94
C ALA A 220 0.17 4.56 -9.17
N ASP A 221 -1.03 4.03 -9.00
CA ASP A 221 -1.81 3.44 -10.09
C ASP A 221 -2.30 4.52 -11.05
N ALA A 222 -2.75 5.66 -10.52
CA ALA A 222 -3.17 6.81 -11.32
C ALA A 222 -2.02 7.34 -12.19
N LYS A 223 -0.80 7.40 -11.65
CA LYS A 223 0.42 7.78 -12.38
C LYS A 223 0.74 6.80 -13.50
N THR A 224 0.73 5.50 -13.20
CA THR A 224 0.99 4.45 -14.20
C THR A 224 -0.02 4.50 -15.34
N LEU A 225 -1.30 4.71 -15.01
CA LEU A 225 -2.37 4.83 -15.98
C LEU A 225 -2.25 6.10 -16.83
N HIS A 226 -1.87 7.23 -16.22
CA HIS A 226 -1.60 8.48 -16.92
C HIS A 226 -0.47 8.31 -17.96
N GLU A 227 0.64 7.66 -17.57
CA GLU A 227 1.75 7.36 -18.48
C GLU A 227 1.32 6.46 -19.65
N SER A 228 0.54 5.42 -19.37
CA SER A 228 0.00 4.52 -20.41
C SER A 228 -0.95 5.25 -21.36
N LEU A 229 -1.86 6.08 -20.84
CA LEU A 229 -2.80 6.83 -21.66
C LEU A 229 -2.09 7.88 -22.54
N SER A 230 -1.04 8.52 -22.01
CA SER A 230 -0.21 9.47 -22.76
C SER A 230 0.50 8.79 -23.95
N GLN A 231 1.02 7.58 -23.77
CA GLN A 231 1.63 6.81 -24.86
C GLN A 231 0.62 6.44 -25.94
N LEU A 232 -0.58 5.98 -25.55
CA LEU A 232 -1.66 5.65 -26.49
C LEU A 232 -2.13 6.89 -27.27
N TYR A 233 -2.24 8.02 -26.58
CA TYR A 233 -2.60 9.30 -27.18
C TYR A 233 -1.59 9.69 -28.27
N GLN A 234 -0.29 9.70 -27.95
CA GLN A 234 0.78 10.06 -28.89
C GLN A 234 0.82 9.11 -30.10
N GLY A 235 0.65 7.79 -29.87
CA GLY A 235 0.57 6.81 -30.95
C GLY A 235 -0.61 7.04 -31.90
N THR A 236 -1.76 7.43 -31.34
CA THR A 236 -2.97 7.75 -32.12
C THR A 236 -2.81 9.06 -32.89
N GLU A 237 -2.24 10.09 -32.26
CA GLU A 237 -1.98 11.38 -32.89
C GLU A 237 -1.00 11.27 -34.08
N ALA A 238 0.07 10.47 -33.92
CA ALA A 238 1.01 10.18 -34.99
C ALA A 238 0.34 9.43 -36.15
N ALA A 239 -0.51 8.43 -35.86
CA ALA A 239 -1.26 7.71 -36.89
C ALA A 239 -2.27 8.62 -37.61
N ALA A 240 -2.93 9.53 -36.89
CA ALA A 240 -3.85 10.50 -37.47
C ALA A 240 -3.10 11.47 -38.42
N THR A 241 -1.91 11.91 -38.02
CA THR A 241 -1.03 12.74 -38.86
C THR A 241 -0.61 12.01 -40.13
N ALA A 242 -0.29 10.71 -40.05
CA ALA A 242 0.06 9.90 -41.21
C ALA A 242 -1.11 9.76 -42.20
N VAL A 243 -2.34 9.58 -41.71
CA VAL A 243 -3.54 9.55 -42.58
C VAL A 243 -3.75 10.90 -43.25
N GLN A 244 -3.62 12.02 -42.53
CA GLN A 244 -3.74 13.36 -43.14
C GLN A 244 -2.69 13.60 -44.23
N ALA A 245 -1.44 13.19 -44.00
CA ALA A 245 -0.40 13.27 -45.01
C ALA A 245 -0.71 12.40 -46.24
N SER A 246 -1.27 11.19 -46.03
CA SER A 246 -1.70 10.31 -47.11
C SER A 246 -2.86 10.88 -47.93
N MET A 247 -3.81 11.56 -47.29
CA MET A 247 -4.90 12.27 -47.98
C MET A 247 -4.34 13.42 -48.85
N ALA A 248 -3.45 14.26 -48.32
CA ALA A 248 -2.84 15.34 -49.07
C ALA A 248 -2.03 14.85 -50.28
N ALA A 249 -1.33 13.71 -50.15
CA ALA A 249 -0.62 13.07 -51.25
C ALA A 249 -1.58 12.54 -52.34
N PHE A 250 -2.72 11.98 -51.93
CA PHE A 250 -3.77 11.54 -52.86
C PHE A 250 -4.36 12.70 -53.66
N GLU A 251 -4.72 13.80 -52.99
CA GLU A 251 -5.22 15.03 -53.64
C GLU A 251 -4.21 15.59 -54.64
N SER A 252 -2.93 15.63 -54.27
CA SER A 252 -1.84 16.09 -55.14
C SER A 252 -1.67 15.21 -56.40
N ALA A 253 -1.88 13.90 -56.26
CA ALA A 253 -1.83 12.96 -57.38
C ALA A 253 -3.02 13.14 -58.33
N GLN A 254 -4.21 13.45 -57.81
CA GLN A 254 -5.41 13.73 -58.63
C GLN A 254 -5.33 15.08 -59.36
N ALA A 255 -4.68 16.08 -58.77
CA ALA A 255 -4.53 17.41 -59.37
C ALA A 255 -3.52 17.45 -60.53
N ARG A 256 -2.79 16.37 -60.81
CA ARG A 256 -1.78 16.34 -61.87
C ARG A 256 -2.45 16.21 -63.24
N PRO A 257 -2.31 17.19 -64.16
CA PRO A 257 -2.92 17.11 -65.48
C PRO A 257 -2.37 15.90 -66.24
N THR A 258 -3.27 15.10 -66.81
CA THR A 258 -2.90 14.03 -67.72
C THR A 258 -2.12 14.63 -68.89
N PRO A 259 -0.88 14.18 -69.18
CA PRO A 259 -0.19 14.61 -70.38
C PRO A 259 -1.02 14.14 -71.57
N VAL A 260 -1.61 15.09 -72.30
CA VAL A 260 -2.28 14.81 -73.57
C VAL A 260 -1.19 14.24 -74.48
N SER A 261 -1.25 12.93 -74.71
CA SER A 261 -0.34 12.24 -75.60
C SER A 261 -0.59 12.75 -77.02
N SER A 262 0.16 13.76 -77.43
CA SER A 262 0.18 14.25 -78.80
C SER A 262 0.50 13.07 -79.72
N LYS A 263 -0.49 12.69 -80.51
CA LYS A 263 -0.43 11.64 -81.53
C LYS A 263 0.63 12.05 -82.57
N THR A 264 1.86 11.54 -82.46
CA THR A 264 2.85 11.64 -83.53
C THR A 264 2.38 10.77 -84.69
N THR A 265 1.91 11.41 -85.76
CA THR A 265 1.55 10.78 -87.03
C THR A 265 2.72 9.99 -87.60
N THR A 266 2.44 8.73 -87.90
CA THR A 266 3.28 7.79 -88.64
C THR A 266 3.63 8.36 -90.02
N ALA A 267 4.91 8.60 -90.29
CA ALA A 267 5.44 8.81 -91.64
C ALA A 267 6.50 7.73 -91.94
N LYS A 268 6.36 7.19 -93.15
CA LYS A 268 6.98 5.98 -93.71
C LYS A 268 8.43 6.25 -94.16
N SER A 269 9.30 5.25 -93.98
CA SER A 269 10.77 5.17 -94.23
C SER A 269 11.25 5.56 -95.66
N PRO A 270 12.58 5.68 -95.93
CA PRO A 270 13.43 4.50 -96.17
C PRO A 270 14.92 4.59 -95.72
N ALA A 271 15.59 3.44 -95.89
CA ALA A 271 16.94 2.99 -95.47
C ALA A 271 18.17 3.78 -95.94
N SER A 272 19.31 3.64 -95.23
CA SER A 272 20.62 3.18 -95.78
C SER A 272 21.86 3.40 -94.86
N SER A 273 22.51 2.28 -94.50
CA SER A 273 23.98 2.00 -94.42
C SER A 273 24.95 2.65 -93.40
N ARG A 274 25.91 1.80 -92.96
CA ARG A 274 27.24 2.01 -92.32
C ARG A 274 27.23 2.53 -90.87
N GLY A 275 28.02 2.06 -89.90
CA GLY A 275 29.17 1.15 -89.83
C GLY A 275 30.11 1.59 -88.68
N GLY A 276 30.66 0.67 -87.86
CA GLY A 276 31.73 0.89 -86.85
C GLY A 276 31.25 0.84 -85.38
N LYS A 277 31.57 -0.17 -84.55
CA LYS A 277 32.81 -0.41 -83.72
C LYS A 277 33.18 0.83 -82.88
N SER A 278 33.38 0.85 -81.55
CA SER A 278 33.90 -0.07 -80.52
C SER A 278 33.65 0.62 -79.13
N ALA A 279 33.28 -0.05 -78.03
CA ALA A 279 34.13 -0.62 -76.95
C ALA A 279 33.91 0.06 -75.55
N GLY A 280 33.95 -0.77 -74.49
CA GLY A 280 33.97 -0.43 -73.04
C GLY A 280 32.60 -0.59 -72.37
N GLY A 281 32.24 -1.67 -71.65
CA GLY A 281 32.92 -2.31 -70.50
C GLY A 281 32.47 -1.58 -69.22
N SER A 282 32.01 -2.15 -68.12
CA SER A 282 31.86 -3.52 -67.59
C SER A 282 31.21 -3.36 -66.20
N GLY A 283 30.43 -4.32 -65.71
CA GLY A 283 30.11 -4.37 -64.27
C GLY A 283 28.91 -5.26 -63.93
N SER A 284 29.18 -6.53 -63.65
CA SER A 284 28.21 -7.56 -63.27
C SER A 284 28.19 -7.79 -61.75
N SER A 285 27.02 -8.06 -61.19
CA SER A 285 26.72 -9.06 -60.14
C SER A 285 25.19 -9.17 -60.03
N ALA A 286 24.49 -10.27 -60.32
CA ALA A 286 24.58 -11.70 -59.97
C ALA A 286 23.97 -12.05 -58.59
N GLY A 287 22.89 -12.84 -58.64
CA GLY A 287 22.35 -13.67 -57.55
C GLY A 287 21.16 -13.04 -56.82
N GLY A 288 19.98 -13.66 -56.70
CA GLY A 288 19.55 -15.00 -57.07
C GLY A 288 18.04 -15.10 -56.91
N ALA A 289 17.44 -16.01 -57.69
CA ALA A 289 16.06 -16.42 -57.54
C ALA A 289 15.95 -17.55 -56.52
N THR A 290 14.87 -17.58 -55.73
CA THR A 290 14.14 -18.83 -55.40
C THR A 290 12.77 -18.51 -54.79
N THR A 291 11.77 -18.86 -55.58
CA THR A 291 10.45 -19.47 -55.28
C THR A 291 10.04 -19.80 -53.83
N GLN A 292 8.83 -19.34 -53.51
CA GLN A 292 7.60 -20.10 -53.15
C GLN A 292 7.47 -20.92 -51.84
N SER A 293 6.36 -20.60 -51.16
CA SER A 293 5.40 -21.48 -50.45
C SER A 293 5.78 -22.14 -49.13
N GLY A 294 4.91 -21.94 -48.14
CA GLY A 294 4.87 -22.78 -46.93
C GLY A 294 4.05 -22.20 -45.79
N SER A 295 2.73 -22.23 -45.93
CA SER A 295 1.78 -22.05 -44.83
C SER A 295 1.61 -23.35 -44.02
N ALA A 296 1.85 -23.28 -42.71
CA ALA A 296 1.30 -24.08 -41.59
C ALA A 296 2.12 -23.66 -40.35
N GLY A 297 1.63 -23.52 -39.13
CA GLY A 297 0.43 -23.95 -38.45
C GLY A 297 0.75 -23.85 -36.95
N ALA A 298 -0.28 -23.54 -36.16
CA ALA A 298 -0.42 -23.74 -34.72
C ALA A 298 0.85 -23.80 -33.83
N GLY A 299 1.00 -22.78 -32.98
CA GLY A 299 1.90 -22.80 -31.83
C GLY A 299 1.38 -21.86 -30.74
N ALA A 300 0.40 -22.33 -29.97
CA ALA A 300 0.00 -21.70 -28.72
C ALA A 300 1.17 -21.75 -27.72
N PRO A 301 1.30 -20.73 -26.86
CA PRO A 301 1.74 -20.95 -25.50
C PRO A 301 0.60 -20.65 -24.54
N SER A 302 0.07 -21.71 -23.96
CA SER A 302 -0.59 -21.70 -22.67
C SER A 302 0.35 -21.11 -21.63
N THR A 303 -0.03 -20.01 -21.00
CA THR A 303 0.39 -19.69 -19.63
C THR A 303 -0.87 -19.53 -18.82
N GLY A 304 -1.19 -20.61 -18.11
CA GLY A 304 -2.30 -20.67 -17.18
C GLY A 304 -2.11 -19.64 -16.08
N GLY A 305 -3.19 -18.92 -15.82
CA GLY A 305 -3.36 -18.11 -14.64
C GLY A 305 -3.34 -18.98 -13.39
N GLY A 306 -2.72 -18.44 -12.36
CA GLY A 306 -2.70 -18.96 -11.01
C GLY A 306 -2.40 -17.83 -10.05
N SER A 307 -3.19 -16.75 -10.11
CA SER A 307 -3.21 -15.77 -9.04
C SER A 307 -4.47 -16.01 -8.22
N THR A 308 -4.28 -16.77 -7.16
CA THR A 308 -5.23 -16.91 -6.07
C THR A 308 -5.54 -15.51 -5.53
N GLY A 309 -6.77 -15.04 -5.80
CA GLY A 309 -7.35 -13.92 -5.10
C GLY A 309 -7.33 -14.20 -3.60
N GLY A 310 -6.33 -13.64 -2.92
CA GLY A 310 -6.34 -13.51 -1.48
C GLY A 310 -7.42 -12.51 -1.12
N GLN A 311 -8.60 -13.03 -0.80
CA GLN A 311 -9.54 -12.34 0.07
C GLN A 311 -8.79 -12.06 1.37
N ASN A 312 -8.26 -10.84 1.51
CA ASN A 312 -7.80 -10.36 2.79
C ASN A 312 -9.07 -10.20 3.64
N GLY A 313 -9.27 -11.18 4.51
CA GLY A 313 -10.35 -11.22 5.49
C GLY A 313 -10.29 -9.95 6.32
N TRP A 314 -11.27 -9.08 6.08
CA TRP A 314 -11.63 -8.03 7.00
C TRP A 314 -12.27 -8.71 8.21
N VAL A 315 -11.50 -8.85 9.28
CA VAL A 315 -12.10 -8.87 10.62
C VAL A 315 -12.52 -7.44 10.88
N GLU A 316 -13.81 -7.17 10.70
CA GLU A 316 -14.47 -6.12 11.46
C GLU A 316 -14.23 -6.47 12.92
N THR A 317 -13.22 -5.84 13.54
CA THR A 317 -13.22 -5.72 15.00
C THR A 317 -14.43 -4.87 15.31
N GLY A 318 -15.55 -5.56 15.58
CA GLY A 318 -16.70 -4.96 16.20
C GLY A 318 -16.21 -4.11 17.35
N SER A 319 -16.44 -2.81 17.22
CA SER A 319 -16.58 -1.92 18.36
C SER A 319 -17.66 -2.54 19.22
N SER A 320 -17.29 -3.34 20.21
CA SER A 320 -18.19 -3.65 21.30
C SER A 320 -18.43 -2.33 22.01
N ASP A 321 -19.62 -1.78 21.78
CA ASP A 321 -20.22 -0.69 22.53
C ASP A 321 -20.09 -0.99 24.04
N ILE A 322 -19.06 -0.44 24.66
CA ILE A 322 -19.04 -0.24 26.11
C ILE A 322 -19.84 1.05 26.33
N CYS A 323 -21.16 0.90 26.34
CA CYS A 323 -22.05 1.85 27.01
C CYS A 323 -21.69 1.82 28.50
N GLY A 324 -20.89 2.78 28.93
CA GLY A 324 -20.59 3.00 30.34
C GLY A 324 -21.89 3.26 31.10
N VAL A 325 -22.20 2.38 32.05
CA VAL A 325 -23.26 2.60 33.04
C VAL A 325 -22.75 3.66 34.01
N GLY A 326 -22.88 4.93 33.62
CA GLY A 326 -22.73 6.09 34.48
C GLY A 326 -24.07 6.39 35.15
N SER A 327 -24.15 6.10 36.44
CA SER A 327 -25.22 6.64 37.30
C SER A 327 -24.95 8.12 37.57
N GLY A 328 -25.95 8.99 37.31
CA GLY A 328 -25.93 10.37 37.78
C GLY A 328 -26.29 11.43 36.74
N GLU A 329 -27.60 11.67 36.61
CA GLU A 329 -28.26 12.97 36.39
C GLU A 329 -27.82 13.90 35.23
N SER A 330 -28.81 14.13 34.35
CA SER A 330 -29.13 15.38 33.63
C SER A 330 -28.50 15.68 32.24
N TRP A 331 -29.32 15.42 31.22
CA TRP A 331 -29.60 16.21 30.00
C TRP A 331 -28.44 16.70 29.12
N HIS A 332 -28.17 15.99 28.01
CA HIS A 332 -28.51 16.44 26.66
C HIS A 332 -28.18 15.34 25.64
N GLU A 333 -29.23 14.83 24.98
CA GLU A 333 -29.13 13.88 23.88
C GLU A 333 -28.43 14.52 22.67
N VAL A 334 -27.36 13.89 22.20
CA VAL A 334 -26.91 13.98 20.80
C VAL A 334 -27.10 12.58 20.24
N PRO A 335 -27.86 12.39 19.13
CA PRO A 335 -27.99 11.07 18.55
C PRO A 335 -26.69 10.68 17.84
N CYS A 336 -26.27 9.44 18.04
CA CYS A 336 -25.26 8.75 17.25
C CYS A 336 -25.71 8.56 15.80
#